data_AF-A0A0K9YV65-F1
#
_entry.id   AF-A0A0K9YV65-F1
#
_cell.length_a   1.000
_cell.length_b   1.000
_cell.length_c   1.000
_cell.angle_alpha   90.00
_cell.angle_beta   90.00
_cell.angle_gamma   90.00
#
_symmetry.space_group_name_H-M   'P 1'
#
loop_
_entity.id
_entity.type
_entity.pdbx_description
1 polymer ?
#
loop_
_entity_poly.entity_id
_entity_poly.type
_entity_poly.pdbx_seq_one_letter_code
_entity_poly.pdbx_strand_id
1 'polypeptide(L)' 'MMKSIYIEGKEVELQEEFPVRFACMEHFDQELDEYVNDYEVAPDTYAAQAVEAEAVNKRCRACGEPGKIVLLREKGL' A
#
# COMPACT_ATOMS: atom_id res chain seq x y z
N MET A 1 5.99 -1.72 -14.31
CA MET A 1 5.92 -0.92 -13.08
C MET A 1 4.56 -0.24 -13.06
N MET A 2 3.82 -0.31 -11.95
CA MET A 2 2.53 0.38 -11.82
C MET A 2 2.79 1.87 -11.63
N LYS A 3 2.22 2.71 -12.49
CA LYS A 3 2.40 4.18 -12.47
C LYS A 3 1.30 4.91 -11.70
N SER A 4 0.11 4.33 -11.68
CA SER A 4 -1.05 4.83 -10.95
C SER A 4 -1.92 3.66 -10.50
N ILE A 5 -2.78 3.94 -9.52
CA ILE A 5 -3.77 3.01 -8.99
C ILE A 5 -5.07 3.76 -8.73
N TYR A 6 -6.21 3.13 -8.96
CA TYR A 6 -7.51 3.71 -8.61
C TYR A 6 -7.87 3.36 -7.17
N ILE A 7 -8.21 4.36 -6.38
CA ILE A 7 -8.62 4.24 -4.98
C ILE A 7 -9.88 5.08 -4.78
N GLU A 8 -11.00 4.46 -4.40
CA GLU A 8 -12.30 5.14 -4.20
C GLU A 8 -12.74 6.01 -5.40
N GLY A 9 -12.53 5.54 -6.63
CA GLY A 9 -12.85 6.27 -7.86
C GLY A 9 -11.88 7.40 -8.20
N LYS A 10 -10.82 7.61 -7.43
CA LYS A 10 -9.76 8.58 -7.69
C LYS A 10 -8.54 7.88 -8.26
N GLU A 11 -7.99 8.43 -9.34
CA GLU A 11 -6.66 8.01 -9.81
C GLU A 11 -5.58 8.60 -8.88
N VAL A 12 -4.78 7.70 -8.32
CA VAL A 12 -3.65 8.00 -7.45
C VAL A 12 -2.37 7.69 -8.21
N GLU A 13 -1.60 8.72 -8.54
CA GLU A 13 -0.26 8.55 -9.09
C GLU A 13 0.69 8.02 -8.01
N LEU A 14 1.43 6.95 -8.33
CA LEU A 14 2.37 6.33 -7.41
C LEU A 14 3.77 6.88 -7.64
N GLN A 15 4.54 7.05 -6.55
CA GLN A 15 5.98 7.30 -6.67
C GLN A 15 6.70 6.00 -7.01
N GLU A 16 7.35 5.94 -8.18
CA GLU A 16 7.98 4.71 -8.70
C GLU A 16 9.10 4.16 -7.80
N GLU A 17 9.68 5.00 -6.94
CA GLU A 17 10.74 4.66 -5.98
C GLU A 17 10.20 3.87 -4.76
N PHE A 18 8.88 3.85 -4.57
CA PHE A 18 8.24 3.29 -3.38
C PHE A 18 7.28 2.14 -3.74
N PRO A 19 7.34 1.00 -3.02
CA PRO A 19 6.49 -0.14 -3.33
C PRO A 19 5.07 0.06 -2.80
N VAL A 20 4.12 -0.61 -3.45
CA VAL A 20 2.79 -0.84 -2.87
C VAL A 20 2.86 -2.11 -2.02
N ARG A 21 2.59 -2.00 -0.72
CA ARG A 21 2.51 -3.12 0.23
C ARG A 21 1.10 -3.29 0.76
N PHE A 22 0.75 -4.50 1.18
CA PHE A 22 -0.52 -4.79 1.84
C PHE A 22 -0.27 -5.42 3.20
N ALA A 23 -1.07 -5.04 4.19
CA ALA A 23 -1.01 -5.55 5.54
C ALA A 23 -2.40 -5.99 6.02
N CYS A 24 -2.47 -7.03 6.84
CA CYS A 24 -3.65 -7.29 7.65
C CYS A 24 -3.67 -6.37 8.88
N MET A 25 -4.76 -6.36 9.64
CA MET A 25 -4.88 -5.49 10.82
C MET A 25 -3.82 -5.79 11.90
N GLU A 26 -3.40 -7.05 12.03
CA GLU A 26 -2.45 -7.47 13.06
C GLU A 26 -1.00 -7.07 12.73
N HIS A 27 -0.62 -7.08 11.46
CA HIS A 27 0.74 -6.75 11.01
C HIS A 27 0.84 -5.33 10.43
N PHE A 28 -0.19 -4.51 10.59
CA PHE A 28 -0.20 -3.16 10.05
C PHE A 28 0.91 -2.29 10.65
N ASP A 29 1.01 -2.22 11.98
CA ASP A 29 2.04 -1.44 12.66
C ASP A 29 3.44 -1.93 12.30
N GLN A 30 3.65 -3.26 12.21
CA GLN A 30 4.92 -3.82 11.78
C GLN A 30 5.28 -3.41 10.35
N GLU A 31 4.35 -3.57 9.40
CA GLU A 31 4.61 -3.18 8.00
C GLU A 31 4.80 -1.67 7.84
N LEU A 32 4.14 -0.85 8.67
CA LEU A 32 4.33 0.59 8.71
C LEU A 32 5.74 0.95 9.18
N ASP A 33 6.19 0.38 10.30
CA ASP A 33 7.54 0.55 10.82
C ASP A 33 8.59 0.07 9.82
N GLU A 34 8.40 -1.11 9.22
CA GLU A 34 9.31 -1.63 8.20
C GLU A 34 9.37 -0.72 6.97
N TYR A 35 8.24 -0.16 6.53
CA TYR A 35 8.22 0.78 5.42
C TYR A 35 9.02 2.05 5.74
N VAL A 36 8.81 2.64 6.93
CA VAL A 36 9.54 3.83 7.37
C VAL A 36 11.03 3.53 7.52
N ASN A 37 11.40 2.35 8.03
CA ASN A 37 12.80 1.95 8.12
C ASN A 37 13.45 1.72 6.75
N ASP A 38 12.73 1.12 5.80
CA ASP A 38 13.24 0.83 4.44
C ASP A 38 13.41 2.10 3.59
N TYR A 39 12.50 3.07 3.74
CA TYR A 39 12.38 4.20 2.83
C TYR A 39 12.51 5.58 3.49
N GLU A 40 12.78 5.62 4.80
CA GLU A 40 12.94 6.84 5.61
C GLU A 40 11.75 7.82 5.54
N VAL A 41 10.56 7.33 5.16
CA VAL A 41 9.34 8.12 5.01
C VAL A 41 8.10 7.33 5.40
N ALA A 42 7.09 8.03 5.91
CA ALA A 42 5.77 7.45 6.17
C ALA A 42 5.02 7.17 4.85
N PRO A 43 4.47 5.97 4.65
CA PRO A 43 3.55 5.70 3.55
C PRO A 43 2.19 6.36 3.79
N ASP A 44 1.48 6.60 2.69
CA ASP A 44 0.05 6.84 2.66
C ASP A 44 -0.69 5.50 2.83
N THR A 45 -1.75 5.50 3.63
CA THR A 45 -2.48 4.28 3.99
C THR A 45 -3.94 4.36 3.57
N TYR A 46 -4.40 3.34 2.84
CA TYR A 46 -5.78 3.24 2.38
C TYR A 46 -6.38 1.87 2.70
N ALA A 47 -7.70 1.75 2.69
CA ALA A 47 -8.34 0.44 2.79
C ALA A 47 -8.07 -0.40 1.54
N ALA A 48 -7.65 -1.65 1.69
CA ALA A 48 -7.36 -2.53 0.54
C ALA A 48 -8.59 -2.81 -0.33
N GLN A 49 -9.80 -2.70 0.24
CA GLN A 49 -11.07 -2.80 -0.49
C GLN A 49 -11.35 -1.58 -1.37
N ALA A 50 -10.80 -0.41 -1.04
CA ALA A 50 -10.95 0.81 -1.81
C ALA A 50 -10.08 0.80 -3.08
N VAL A 51 -9.05 -0.04 -3.11
CA VAL A 51 -8.15 -0.20 -4.25
C VAL A 51 -8.88 -0.93 -5.38
N GLU A 52 -9.16 -0.23 -6.46
CA GLU A 52 -9.83 -0.73 -7.67
C GLU A 52 -8.81 -1.28 -8.68
N ALA A 53 -7.95 -2.18 -8.21
CA ALA A 53 -6.95 -2.82 -9.06
C ALA A 53 -6.91 -4.32 -8.77
N GLU A 54 -7.51 -5.11 -9.67
CA GLU A 54 -7.59 -6.58 -9.57
C GLU A 54 -6.22 -7.25 -9.79
N ALA A 55 -5.31 -6.58 -10.49
CA ALA A 55 -3.96 -7.10 -10.75
C ALA A 55 -3.03 -7.07 -9.53
N VAL A 56 -3.45 -6.46 -8.42
CA VAL A 56 -2.59 -6.27 -7.24
C VAL A 56 -2.85 -7.37 -6.23
N ASN A 57 -1.78 -7.99 -5.73
CA ASN A 57 -1.88 -9.04 -4.74
C ASN A 57 -2.24 -8.44 -3.37
N LYS A 58 -3.54 -8.40 -3.06
CA LYS A 58 -4.10 -7.87 -1.80
C LYS A 58 -3.91 -8.83 -0.62
N ARG A 59 -2.70 -9.35 -0.43
CA ARG A 59 -2.34 -10.23 0.68
C ARG A 59 -1.33 -9.54 1.58
N CYS A 60 -1.48 -9.74 2.88
CA CYS A 60 -0.53 -9.32 3.88
C CYS A 60 0.85 -9.88 3.53
N ARG A 61 1.85 -9.01 3.47
CA ARG A 61 3.22 -9.40 3.17
C ARG A 61 3.83 -10.26 4.28
N ALA A 62 3.51 -9.98 5.55
CA ALA A 62 4.05 -10.69 6.70
C ALA A 62 3.52 -12.14 6.83
N CYS A 63 2.20 -12.36 6.68
CA CYS A 63 1.59 -13.66 6.95
C CYS A 63 0.81 -14.29 5.78
N GLY A 64 0.60 -13.58 4.67
CA GLY A 64 -0.13 -14.08 3.50
C GLY A 64 -1.66 -14.07 3.60
N GLU A 65 -2.21 -13.70 4.77
CA GLU A 65 -3.65 -13.46 4.98
C GLU A 65 -4.18 -12.35 4.07
N PRO A 66 -5.51 -12.22 3.88
CA PRO A 66 -6.09 -11.10 3.12
C PRO A 66 -5.67 -9.73 3.72
N GLY A 67 -5.03 -8.91 2.89
CA GLY A 67 -4.66 -7.54 3.24
C GLY A 67 -5.91 -6.68 3.42
N LYS A 68 -5.95 -5.91 4.50
CA LYS A 68 -7.03 -4.98 4.83
C LYS A 68 -6.63 -3.54 4.58
N ILE A 69 -5.33 -3.25 4.64
CA ILE A 69 -4.75 -1.93 4.46
C ILE A 69 -3.68 -2.02 3.37
N VAL A 70 -3.64 -1.04 2.49
CA VAL A 70 -2.56 -0.82 1.53
C VAL A 70 -1.67 0.31 2.04
N LEU A 71 -0.36 0.12 1.96
CA LEU A 71 0.66 1.12 2.23
C LEU A 71 1.32 1.45 0.89
N LEU A 72 1.32 2.71 0.50
CA LEU A 72 1.86 3.19 -0.77
C LEU A 72 2.36 4.63 -0.61
N ARG A 73 3.00 5.18 -1.63
CA ARG A 73 3.33 6.60 -1.65
C ARG A 73 2.74 7.27 -2.87
N GLU A 74 1.93 8.30 -2.64
CA GLU A 74 1.37 9.11 -3.70
C GLU A 74 2.40 10.09 -4.25
N LYS A 75 2.34 10.38 -5.56
CA LYS A 75 3.19 11.37 -6.22
C LYS A 75 2.79 12.83 -5.91
N GLY A 76 1.97 13.05 -4.88
CA GLY A 76 1.42 14.36 -4.55
C GLY A 76 1.02 14.49 -3.09
N LEU A 77 2.02 14.63 -2.21
CA LEU A 77 1.95 15.36 -0.94
C LEU A 77 3.37 15.69 -0.46
#